data_AF-A0AAD6UQT4-F1
#
_entry.id   AF-A0AAD6UQT4-F1
#
_cell.length_a   1.000
_cell.length_b   1.000
_cell.length_c   1.000
_cell.angle_alpha   90.00
_cell.angle_beta   90.00
_cell.angle_gamma   90.00
#
_symmetry.space_group_name_H-M   'P 1'
#
loop_
_entity.id
_entity.type
_entity.pdbx_description
1 polymer ?
#
loop_
_entity_poly.entity_id
_entity_poly.type
_entity_poly.pdbx_seq_one_letter_code
_entity_poly.pdbx_strand_id
1 'polypeptide(L)'
;VEIIRNKMATRQNDLRLYLDIIEDPSKPDPPPQSVMIFLKHFDSSKQTLHGAGKVYMSRMSKVGKLAHVINQRMRWTPSTPLQLYEASCCMEPNVTFAQRWLHDGDIICFQIKLRQTLTYDMEREGLHSTLITYYDFLQHRVLIVFRPKSEEVDKDHTEFSLVLSKKQNYDIMSQKAGEYLRHNPIKLRFTSTHARNGSPKAILKRALNQTIAEIMGPNYINTIILYEKLDVSIVELETE
;
A
#
# COMPACT_ATOMS: atom_id res chain seq x y z
N VAL A 1 21.77 -22.72 -20.61
CA VAL A 1 21.39 -22.24 -19.25
C VAL A 1 22.60 -21.87 -18.41
N GLU A 2 23.64 -22.71 -18.34
CA GLU A 2 24.89 -22.43 -17.60
C GLU A 2 25.59 -21.11 -17.96
N ILE A 3 25.64 -20.76 -19.24
CA ILE A 3 26.23 -19.48 -19.69
C ILE A 3 25.46 -18.28 -19.13
N ILE A 4 24.12 -18.35 -19.10
CA ILE A 4 23.25 -17.29 -18.56
C ILE A 4 23.44 -17.22 -17.04
N ARG A 5 23.51 -18.36 -16.36
CA ARG A 5 23.80 -18.43 -14.92
C ARG A 5 25.12 -17.75 -14.59
N ASN A 6 26.19 -18.09 -15.30
CA ASN A 6 27.53 -17.56 -15.05
C ASN A 6 27.63 -16.06 -15.30
N LYS A 7 26.77 -15.49 -16.18
CA LYS A 7 26.70 -14.04 -16.43
C LYS A 7 25.78 -13.27 -15.48
N MET A 8 24.59 -13.81 -15.19
CA MET A 8 23.50 -13.05 -14.56
C MET A 8 23.27 -13.43 -13.09
N ALA A 9 23.77 -14.58 -12.64
CA ALA A 9 23.48 -15.15 -11.33
C ALA A 9 24.70 -15.88 -10.73
N THR A 10 25.92 -15.43 -11.01
CA THR A 10 27.18 -16.10 -10.64
C THR A 10 27.34 -16.32 -9.13
N ARG A 11 26.70 -15.47 -8.31
CA ARG A 11 26.75 -15.50 -6.84
C ARG A 11 25.46 -16.04 -6.20
N GLN A 12 24.50 -16.51 -7.00
CA GLN A 12 23.22 -17.01 -6.52
C GLN A 12 23.16 -18.53 -6.68
N ASN A 13 22.59 -19.21 -5.70
CA ASN A 13 22.39 -20.66 -5.76
C ASN A 13 21.30 -21.04 -6.77
N ASP A 14 20.35 -20.13 -7.00
CA ASP A 14 19.20 -20.34 -7.88
C ASP A 14 19.20 -19.33 -9.04
N LEU A 15 18.81 -19.81 -10.24
CA LEU A 15 18.51 -18.96 -11.39
C LEU A 15 16.99 -18.90 -11.57
N ARG A 16 16.40 -17.72 -11.35
CA ARG A 16 14.96 -17.48 -11.58
C ARG A 16 14.77 -16.86 -12.95
N LEU A 17 13.87 -17.43 -13.74
CA LEU A 17 13.55 -16.97 -15.09
C LEU A 17 12.06 -16.65 -15.17
N TYR A 18 11.75 -15.58 -15.89
CA TYR A 18 10.39 -15.30 -16.35
C TYR A 18 10.19 -15.97 -17.70
N LEU A 19 9.22 -16.90 -17.78
CA LEU A 19 8.84 -17.53 -19.03
C LEU A 19 7.64 -16.78 -19.61
N ASP A 20 7.87 -16.16 -20.77
CA ASP A 20 6.78 -15.62 -21.57
C ASP A 20 6.26 -16.68 -22.54
N ILE A 21 4.96 -16.94 -22.49
CA ILE A 21 4.31 -17.89 -23.39
C ILE A 21 3.48 -17.08 -24.38
N ILE A 22 3.86 -17.17 -25.65
CA ILE A 22 3.09 -16.60 -26.74
C ILE A 22 1.96 -17.59 -27.05
N GLU A 23 0.73 -17.26 -26.62
CA GLU A 23 -0.44 -18.13 -26.76
C GLU A 23 -0.81 -18.44 -28.22
N ASP A 24 -0.47 -17.52 -29.13
CA ASP A 24 -0.78 -17.63 -30.56
C ASP A 24 0.52 -17.49 -31.37
N PRO A 25 1.08 -18.59 -31.90
CA PRO A 25 2.32 -18.59 -32.67
C PRO A 25 2.23 -17.78 -33.98
N SER A 26 1.01 -17.45 -34.43
CA SER A 26 0.81 -16.61 -35.61
C SER A 26 1.00 -15.12 -35.32
N LYS A 27 1.06 -14.73 -34.04
CA LYS A 27 1.33 -13.34 -33.67
C LYS A 27 2.76 -12.98 -34.07
N PRO A 28 2.96 -11.80 -34.70
CA PRO A 28 4.28 -11.36 -35.07
C PRO A 28 5.14 -11.16 -33.81
N ASP A 29 6.44 -11.40 -33.97
CA ASP A 29 7.43 -11.05 -32.97
C ASP A 29 7.27 -9.58 -32.56
N PRO A 30 7.64 -9.24 -31.31
CA PRO A 30 7.69 -7.85 -30.88
C PRO A 30 8.46 -7.00 -31.90
N PRO A 31 7.95 -5.80 -32.25
CA PRO A 31 8.64 -4.94 -33.20
C PRO A 31 10.10 -4.69 -32.80
N PRO A 32 11.03 -4.58 -33.76
CA PRO A 32 12.41 -4.22 -33.47
C PRO A 32 12.48 -2.93 -32.65
N GLN A 33 13.45 -2.85 -31.75
CA GLN A 33 13.61 -1.70 -30.83
C GLN A 33 12.38 -1.44 -29.95
N SER A 34 11.65 -2.50 -29.60
CA SER A 34 10.63 -2.44 -28.56
C SER A 34 11.23 -2.62 -27.16
N VAL A 35 10.42 -2.29 -26.16
CA VAL A 35 10.65 -2.57 -24.75
C VAL A 35 9.43 -3.30 -24.19
N MET A 36 9.68 -4.38 -23.47
CA MET A 36 8.68 -5.13 -22.73
C MET A 36 8.41 -4.46 -21.39
N ILE A 37 7.18 -3.98 -21.18
CA ILE A 37 6.77 -3.28 -19.97
C ILE A 37 5.65 -4.06 -19.29
N PHE A 38 5.78 -4.28 -17.98
CA PHE A 38 4.69 -4.80 -17.16
C PHE A 38 3.78 -3.66 -16.70
N LEU A 39 2.48 -3.93 -16.67
CA LEU A 39 1.48 -2.97 -16.28
C LEU A 39 0.89 -3.34 -14.92
N LYS A 40 0.71 -2.35 -14.05
CA LYS A 40 0.11 -2.54 -12.74
C LYS A 40 -0.95 -1.48 -12.47
N HIS A 41 -2.20 -1.89 -12.34
CA HIS A 41 -3.32 -1.02 -12.07
C HIS A 41 -3.47 -0.79 -10.57
N PHE A 42 -3.56 0.47 -10.16
CA PHE A 42 -4.06 0.85 -8.84
C PHE A 42 -5.53 1.25 -8.92
N ASP A 43 -6.38 0.43 -8.31
CA ASP A 43 -7.79 0.72 -8.13
C ASP A 43 -7.96 1.51 -6.82
N SER A 44 -8.11 2.82 -6.95
CA SER A 44 -8.22 3.72 -5.79
C SER A 44 -9.54 3.52 -5.03
N SER A 45 -10.60 3.03 -5.67
CA SER A 45 -11.87 2.75 -4.97
C SER A 45 -11.75 1.51 -4.09
N LYS A 46 -11.02 0.49 -4.56
CA LYS A 46 -10.82 -0.77 -3.81
C LYS A 46 -9.57 -0.76 -2.94
N GLN A 47 -8.71 0.24 -3.07
CA GLN A 47 -7.40 0.30 -2.40
C GLN A 47 -6.58 -0.95 -2.69
N THR A 48 -6.48 -1.35 -3.96
CA THR A 48 -5.78 -2.57 -4.41
C THR A 48 -4.87 -2.33 -5.61
N LEU A 49 -3.85 -3.18 -5.73
CA LEU A 49 -2.94 -3.23 -6.88
C LEU A 49 -3.09 -4.55 -7.63
N HIS A 50 -3.29 -4.48 -8.94
CA HIS A 50 -3.45 -5.65 -9.80
C HIS A 50 -2.48 -5.61 -10.98
N GLY A 51 -1.85 -6.75 -11.29
CA GLY A 51 -1.11 -6.89 -12.53
C GLY A 51 -2.08 -6.84 -13.72
N ALA A 52 -1.78 -6.01 -14.72
CA ALA A 52 -2.56 -5.83 -15.94
C ALA A 52 -1.84 -6.41 -17.17
N GLY A 53 -1.04 -7.45 -16.94
CA GLY A 53 -0.22 -8.11 -17.96
C GLY A 53 0.95 -7.25 -18.43
N LYS A 54 1.39 -7.51 -19.65
CA LYS A 54 2.52 -6.82 -20.27
C LYS A 54 2.22 -6.29 -21.66
N VAL A 55 3.06 -5.37 -22.12
CA VAL A 55 3.01 -4.77 -23.46
C VAL A 55 4.40 -4.67 -24.05
N TYR A 56 4.45 -4.69 -25.38
CA TYR A 56 5.62 -4.25 -26.12
C TYR A 56 5.34 -2.88 -26.71
N MET A 57 6.17 -1.90 -26.37
CA MET A 57 6.09 -0.54 -26.90
C MET A 57 7.36 -0.23 -27.66
N SER A 58 7.27 0.44 -28.81
CA SER A 58 8.47 0.97 -29.49
C SER A 58 9.16 2.00 -28.60
N ARG A 59 10.49 1.92 -28.48
CA ARG A 59 11.28 2.87 -27.66
C ARG A 59 11.11 4.33 -28.09
N MET A 60 10.80 4.56 -29.38
CA MET A 60 10.57 5.90 -29.93
C MET A 60 9.13 6.39 -29.75
N SER A 61 8.21 5.54 -29.28
CA SER A 61 6.83 5.96 -29.01
C SER A 61 6.78 6.86 -27.78
N LYS A 62 5.88 7.86 -27.83
CA LYS A 62 5.55 8.69 -26.67
C LYS A 62 4.80 7.89 -25.61
N VAL A 63 5.05 8.21 -24.35
CA VAL A 63 4.38 7.60 -23.18
C VAL A 63 2.85 7.74 -23.26
N GLY A 64 2.35 8.88 -23.77
CA GLY A 64 0.92 9.10 -23.94
C GLY A 64 0.20 8.06 -24.82
N LYS A 65 0.91 7.41 -25.76
CA LYS A 65 0.34 6.33 -26.58
C LYS A 65 -0.04 5.10 -25.73
N LEU A 66 0.67 4.85 -24.63
CA LEU A 66 0.38 3.73 -23.73
C LEU A 66 -0.98 3.89 -23.05
N ALA A 67 -1.43 5.12 -22.78
CA ALA A 67 -2.74 5.33 -22.18
C ALA A 67 -3.87 4.74 -23.05
N HIS A 68 -3.76 4.88 -24.38
CA HIS A 68 -4.71 4.28 -25.32
C HIS A 68 -4.68 2.74 -25.27
N VAL A 69 -3.48 2.14 -25.23
CA VAL A 69 -3.30 0.69 -25.12
C VAL A 69 -3.87 0.16 -23.81
N ILE A 70 -3.68 0.88 -22.70
CA ILE A 70 -4.25 0.54 -21.41
C ILE A 70 -5.78 0.61 -21.47
N ASN A 71 -6.36 1.69 -22.00
CA ASN A 71 -7.82 1.83 -22.10
C ASN A 71 -8.45 0.68 -22.89
N GLN A 72 -7.84 0.28 -24.02
CA GLN A 72 -8.29 -0.89 -24.78
C GLN A 72 -8.23 -2.18 -23.95
N ARG A 73 -7.09 -2.44 -23.30
CA ARG A 73 -6.90 -3.66 -22.49
C ARG A 73 -7.86 -3.74 -21.31
N MET A 74 -8.09 -2.61 -20.65
CA MET A 74 -8.99 -2.50 -19.50
C MET A 74 -10.47 -2.43 -19.91
N ARG A 75 -10.77 -2.37 -21.22
CA ARG A 75 -12.11 -2.16 -21.77
C ARG A 75 -12.76 -0.87 -21.26
N TRP A 76 -11.94 0.16 -21.06
CA TRP A 76 -12.39 1.50 -20.67
C TRP A 76 -12.64 2.36 -21.91
N THR A 77 -13.32 3.50 -21.72
CA THR A 77 -13.51 4.45 -22.82
C THR A 77 -12.15 4.95 -23.31
N PRO A 78 -11.92 5.10 -24.63
CA PRO A 78 -10.62 5.52 -25.15
C PRO A 78 -10.11 6.86 -24.59
N SER A 79 -11.03 7.73 -24.16
CA SER A 79 -10.77 9.04 -23.56
C SER A 79 -10.65 9.02 -22.03
N THR A 80 -10.66 7.85 -21.39
CA THR A 80 -10.47 7.74 -19.93
C THR A 80 -9.11 8.36 -19.57
N PRO A 81 -9.08 9.40 -18.71
CA PRO A 81 -7.86 10.06 -18.34
C PRO A 81 -7.07 9.20 -17.37
N LEU A 82 -5.81 8.89 -17.72
CA LEU A 82 -4.93 8.06 -16.90
C LEU A 82 -3.76 8.89 -16.36
N GLN A 83 -3.30 8.52 -15.17
CA GLN A 83 -1.99 8.90 -14.66
C GLN A 83 -1.09 7.67 -14.68
N LEU A 84 0.10 7.83 -15.25
CA LEU A 84 1.10 6.79 -15.40
C LEU A 84 2.28 7.10 -14.48
N TYR A 85 2.83 6.07 -13.86
CA TYR A 85 3.91 6.17 -12.89
C TYR A 85 4.95 5.12 -13.19
N GLU A 86 6.20 5.55 -13.15
CA GLU A 86 7.36 4.68 -13.09
C GLU A 86 7.90 4.79 -11.66
N ALA A 87 7.90 3.67 -10.94
CA ALA A 87 8.07 3.67 -9.49
C ALA A 87 7.11 4.68 -8.81
N SER A 88 7.64 5.66 -8.08
CA SER A 88 6.89 6.73 -7.40
C SER A 88 6.83 8.05 -8.18
N CYS A 89 7.36 8.10 -9.41
CA CYS A 89 7.43 9.32 -10.22
C CYS A 89 6.37 9.34 -11.33
N CYS A 90 5.61 10.43 -11.43
CA CYS A 90 4.62 10.62 -12.48
C CYS A 90 5.29 10.74 -13.86
N MET A 91 4.70 10.11 -14.87
CA MET A 91 5.21 10.16 -16.24
C MET A 91 4.56 11.27 -17.05
N GLU A 92 5.40 12.02 -17.77
CA GLU A 92 4.98 13.02 -18.73
C GLU A 92 4.56 12.33 -20.03
N PRO A 93 3.41 12.67 -20.62
CA PRO A 93 2.89 11.96 -21.79
C PRO A 93 3.67 12.25 -23.08
N ASN A 94 4.38 13.38 -23.14
CA ASN A 94 5.03 13.87 -24.36
C ASN A 94 6.45 13.34 -24.58
N VAL A 95 7.05 12.72 -23.57
CA VAL A 95 8.37 12.10 -23.65
C VAL A 95 8.27 10.69 -24.24
N THR A 96 9.35 10.23 -24.85
CA THR A 96 9.46 8.87 -25.40
C THR A 96 9.90 7.86 -24.34
N PHE A 97 9.65 6.58 -24.57
CA PHE A 97 10.14 5.51 -23.68
C PHE A 97 11.68 5.45 -23.61
N ALA A 98 12.37 5.78 -24.72
CA ALA A 98 13.82 5.91 -24.74
C ALA A 98 14.33 7.02 -23.80
N GLN A 99 13.67 8.18 -23.79
CA GLN A 99 14.02 9.30 -22.89
C GLN A 99 13.73 9.00 -21.42
N ARG A 100 12.84 8.04 -21.14
CA ARG A 100 12.58 7.52 -19.79
C ARG A 100 13.53 6.44 -19.34
N TRP A 101 14.49 6.04 -20.18
CA TRP A 101 15.47 5.02 -19.84
C TRP A 101 14.85 3.68 -19.40
N LEU A 102 13.68 3.34 -19.95
CA LEU A 102 13.02 2.07 -19.63
C LEU A 102 13.78 0.87 -20.22
N HIS A 103 13.84 -0.18 -19.42
CA HIS A 103 14.40 -1.47 -19.75
C HIS A 103 13.33 -2.57 -19.76
N ASP A 104 13.66 -3.68 -20.39
CA ASP A 104 12.76 -4.83 -20.44
C ASP A 104 12.49 -5.37 -19.04
N GLY A 105 11.22 -5.46 -18.68
CA GLY A 105 10.77 -5.90 -17.36
C GLY A 105 10.43 -4.77 -16.39
N ASP A 106 10.63 -3.51 -16.77
CA ASP A 106 10.17 -2.38 -15.96
C ASP A 106 8.64 -2.38 -15.81
N ILE A 107 8.19 -1.84 -14.67
CA ILE A 107 6.78 -1.80 -14.31
C ILE A 107 6.27 -0.36 -14.40
N ILE A 108 5.29 -0.13 -15.27
CA ILE A 108 4.50 1.10 -15.26
C ILE A 108 3.23 0.84 -14.46
N CYS A 109 3.10 1.56 -13.36
CA CYS A 109 1.87 1.60 -12.60
C CYS A 109 0.94 2.67 -13.17
N PHE A 110 -0.36 2.46 -13.08
CA PHE A 110 -1.33 3.44 -13.56
C PHE A 110 -2.60 3.45 -12.72
N GLN A 111 -3.28 4.59 -12.74
CA GLN A 111 -4.62 4.74 -12.17
C GLN A 111 -5.46 5.66 -13.06
N ILE A 112 -6.77 5.60 -12.90
CA ILE A 112 -7.66 6.62 -13.46
C ILE A 112 -7.39 7.95 -12.74
N LYS A 113 -7.26 9.03 -13.52
CA LYS A 113 -7.12 10.38 -12.97
C LYS A 113 -8.43 10.80 -12.31
N LEU A 114 -8.39 10.99 -10.99
CA LEU A 114 -9.56 11.38 -10.22
C LEU A 114 -9.86 12.87 -10.38
N ARG A 115 -11.14 13.23 -10.18
CA ARG A 115 -11.57 14.62 -10.02
C ARG A 115 -11.15 15.12 -8.64
N GLN A 116 -10.82 16.41 -8.53
CA GLN A 116 -10.36 17.00 -7.26
C GLN A 116 -11.34 16.81 -6.10
N THR A 117 -12.65 16.87 -6.35
CA THR A 117 -13.67 16.63 -5.32
C THR A 117 -13.59 15.21 -4.76
N LEU A 118 -13.50 14.20 -5.64
CA LEU A 118 -13.36 12.80 -5.23
C LEU A 118 -12.05 12.54 -4.49
N THR A 119 -10.95 13.17 -4.91
CA THR A 119 -9.67 13.10 -4.19
C THR A 119 -9.82 13.56 -2.75
N TYR A 120 -10.48 14.70 -2.53
CA TYR A 120 -10.70 15.27 -1.20
C TYR A 120 -11.60 14.37 -0.33
N ASP A 121 -12.71 13.88 -0.88
CA ASP A 121 -13.63 13.00 -0.15
C ASP A 121 -12.94 11.70 0.29
N MET A 122 -12.16 11.10 -0.60
CA MET A 122 -11.37 9.90 -0.28
C MET A 122 -10.35 10.15 0.84
N GLU A 123 -9.64 11.28 0.80
CA GLU A 123 -8.65 11.63 1.81
C GLU A 123 -9.30 11.86 3.19
N ARG A 124 -10.52 12.43 3.22
CA ARG A 124 -11.31 12.57 4.46
C ARG A 124 -11.74 11.23 5.05
N GLU A 125 -12.01 10.25 4.21
CA GLU A 125 -12.32 8.87 4.63
C GLU A 125 -11.07 8.08 5.02
N GLY A 126 -9.88 8.67 4.87
CA GLY A 126 -8.60 8.02 5.15
C GLY A 126 -8.17 7.03 4.06
N LEU A 127 -8.73 7.14 2.86
CA LEU A 127 -8.36 6.34 1.69
C LEU A 127 -7.20 7.00 0.91
N HIS A 128 -6.46 6.20 0.16
CA HIS A 128 -5.37 6.69 -0.68
C HIS A 128 -5.89 7.03 -2.08
N SER A 129 -5.94 8.33 -2.38
CA SER A 129 -6.38 8.88 -3.66
C SER A 129 -5.36 8.66 -4.80
N THR A 130 -4.08 8.46 -4.44
CA THR A 130 -2.99 8.30 -5.41
C THR A 130 -2.15 7.06 -5.14
N LEU A 131 -1.53 6.56 -6.20
CA LEU A 131 -0.57 5.47 -6.15
C LEU A 131 0.61 5.78 -5.21
N ILE A 132 1.07 7.02 -5.18
CA ILE A 132 2.20 7.46 -4.33
C ILE A 132 1.82 7.31 -2.86
N THR A 133 0.66 7.83 -2.46
CA THR A 133 0.20 7.73 -1.08
C THR A 133 -0.12 6.29 -0.69
N TYR A 134 -0.61 5.47 -1.64
CA TYR A 134 -0.85 4.05 -1.41
C TYR A 134 0.44 3.24 -1.24
N TYR A 135 1.47 3.46 -2.07
CA TYR A 135 2.77 2.80 -1.89
C TYR A 135 3.45 3.23 -0.59
N ASP A 136 3.34 4.50 -0.21
CA ASP A 136 3.83 4.96 1.10
C ASP A 136 3.13 4.22 2.24
N PHE A 137 1.81 4.03 2.14
CA PHE A 137 1.08 3.20 3.09
C PHE A 137 1.59 1.75 3.09
N LEU A 138 1.74 1.11 1.93
CA LEU A 138 2.22 -0.27 1.85
C LEU A 138 3.60 -0.46 2.48
N GLN A 139 4.51 0.50 2.27
CA GLN A 139 5.86 0.48 2.85
C GLN A 139 5.82 0.58 4.38
N HIS A 140 4.89 1.35 4.93
CA HIS A 140 4.77 1.59 6.37
C HIS A 140 3.65 0.78 7.00
N ARG A 141 3.03 -0.15 6.26
CA ARG A 141 1.87 -0.90 6.69
C ARG A 141 2.23 -1.81 7.85
N VAL A 142 1.32 -1.86 8.81
CA VAL A 142 1.49 -2.66 10.01
C VAL A 142 0.17 -3.27 10.44
N LEU A 143 0.20 -4.53 10.89
CA LEU A 143 -0.96 -5.17 11.52
C LEU A 143 -0.80 -5.03 13.04
N ILE A 144 -1.78 -4.42 13.69
CA ILE A 144 -1.81 -4.29 15.14
C ILE A 144 -2.98 -5.12 15.66
N VAL A 145 -2.70 -5.99 16.64
CA VAL A 145 -3.71 -6.77 17.34
C VAL A 145 -4.13 -5.99 18.58
N PHE A 146 -5.41 -5.73 18.72
CA PHE A 146 -6.01 -5.08 19.88
C PHE A 146 -6.73 -6.12 20.73
N ARG A 147 -6.35 -6.21 22.01
CA ARG A 147 -6.93 -7.15 22.97
C ARG A 147 -7.48 -6.42 24.19
N PRO A 148 -8.60 -6.84 24.77
CA PRO A 148 -9.03 -6.31 26.07
C PRO A 148 -7.93 -6.52 27.12
N LYS A 149 -7.74 -5.55 28.02
CA LYS A 149 -6.81 -5.73 29.14
C LYS A 149 -7.39 -6.62 30.25
N SER A 150 -8.72 -6.62 30.41
CA SER A 150 -9.41 -7.54 31.32
C SER A 150 -9.53 -8.93 30.68
N GLU A 151 -9.48 -9.99 31.49
CA GLU A 151 -9.65 -11.38 31.06
C GLU A 151 -11.11 -11.77 30.81
N GLU A 152 -12.06 -10.87 31.11
CA GLU A 152 -13.48 -11.09 30.82
C GLU A 152 -13.72 -11.01 29.31
N VAL A 153 -13.71 -12.16 28.65
CA VAL A 153 -14.10 -12.30 27.24
C VAL A 153 -15.63 -12.33 27.17
N ASP A 154 -16.24 -11.16 27.12
CA ASP A 154 -17.66 -11.01 26.77
C ASP A 154 -17.81 -10.48 25.33
N LYS A 155 -19.05 -10.34 24.84
CA LYS A 155 -19.32 -9.84 23.48
C LYS A 155 -18.84 -8.39 23.26
N ASP A 156 -18.66 -7.63 24.33
CA ASP A 156 -18.21 -6.24 24.32
C ASP A 156 -16.67 -6.12 24.40
N HIS A 157 -15.97 -7.21 24.69
CA HIS A 157 -14.51 -7.28 24.87
C HIS A 157 -13.89 -8.30 23.90
N THR A 158 -13.97 -8.01 22.60
CA THR A 158 -13.42 -8.87 21.54
C THR A 158 -11.98 -8.48 21.19
N GLU A 159 -11.14 -9.48 20.90
CA GLU A 159 -9.87 -9.26 20.21
C GLU A 159 -10.14 -8.92 18.73
N PHE A 160 -9.39 -7.97 18.19
CA PHE A 160 -9.49 -7.61 16.78
C PHE A 160 -8.14 -7.16 16.24
N SER A 161 -8.03 -7.00 14.92
CA SER A 161 -6.82 -6.50 14.30
C SER A 161 -7.13 -5.35 13.36
N LEU A 162 -6.27 -4.34 13.36
CA LEU A 162 -6.33 -3.22 12.43
C LEU A 162 -5.06 -3.18 11.59
N VAL A 163 -5.23 -2.90 10.30
CA VAL A 163 -4.13 -2.59 9.40
C VAL A 163 -3.97 -1.07 9.38
N LEU A 164 -2.84 -0.59 9.89
CA LEU A 164 -2.52 0.83 10.05
C LEU A 164 -1.19 1.15 9.38
N SER A 165 -0.80 2.42 9.37
CA SER A 165 0.53 2.88 8.95
C SER A 165 1.35 3.27 10.17
N LYS A 166 2.64 2.90 10.18
CA LYS A 166 3.61 3.34 11.19
C LYS A 166 3.70 4.87 11.33
N LYS A 167 3.32 5.62 10.30
CA LYS A 167 3.29 7.10 10.30
C LYS A 167 2.03 7.68 10.95
N GLN A 168 0.98 6.90 11.14
CA GLN A 168 -0.21 7.35 11.86
C GLN A 168 0.11 7.51 13.35
N ASN A 169 -0.64 8.35 14.04
CA ASN A 169 -0.45 8.66 15.44
C ASN A 169 -1.53 8.04 16.33
N TYR A 170 -1.43 8.29 17.64
CA TYR A 170 -2.37 7.83 18.65
C TYR A 170 -3.82 8.21 18.30
N ASP A 171 -4.08 9.46 17.89
CA ASP A 171 -5.44 9.92 17.59
C ASP A 171 -6.08 9.11 16.46
N ILE A 172 -5.36 8.90 15.35
CA ILE A 172 -5.85 8.09 14.22
C ILE A 172 -6.04 6.63 14.62
N MET A 173 -5.10 6.06 15.37
CA MET A 173 -5.21 4.70 15.90
C MET A 173 -6.46 4.56 16.79
N SER A 174 -6.66 5.49 17.72
CA SER A 174 -7.79 5.52 18.64
C SER A 174 -9.12 5.66 17.89
N GLN A 175 -9.17 6.54 16.89
CA GLN A 175 -10.36 6.71 16.06
C GLN A 175 -10.72 5.39 15.35
N LYS A 176 -9.76 4.73 14.71
CA LYS A 176 -9.99 3.46 14.01
C LYS A 176 -10.38 2.32 14.95
N ALA A 177 -9.79 2.27 16.15
CA ALA A 177 -10.19 1.32 17.18
C ALA A 177 -11.61 1.61 17.69
N GLY A 178 -11.96 2.87 17.89
CA GLY A 178 -13.31 3.29 18.29
C GLY A 178 -14.38 3.00 17.23
N GLU A 179 -14.07 3.20 15.95
CA GLU A 179 -14.93 2.81 14.82
C GLU A 179 -15.22 1.31 14.86
N TYR A 180 -14.20 0.47 15.07
CA TYR A 180 -14.35 -0.98 15.18
C TYR A 180 -15.19 -1.39 16.40
N LEU A 181 -14.85 -0.84 17.57
CA LEU A 181 -15.51 -1.14 18.85
C LEU A 181 -16.88 -0.48 19.02
N ARG A 182 -17.28 0.39 18.07
CA ARG A 182 -18.46 1.27 18.17
C ARG A 182 -18.48 2.05 19.49
N HIS A 183 -17.31 2.54 19.90
CA HIS A 183 -17.10 3.24 21.17
C HIS A 183 -16.42 4.58 20.94
N ASN A 184 -16.66 5.54 21.85
CA ASN A 184 -16.06 6.87 21.72
C ASN A 184 -14.53 6.78 21.85
N PRO A 185 -13.73 7.23 20.87
CA PRO A 185 -12.27 7.17 20.91
C PRO A 185 -11.63 7.86 22.13
N ILE A 186 -12.28 8.91 22.65
CA ILE A 186 -11.80 9.65 23.83
C ILE A 186 -12.01 8.83 25.13
N LYS A 187 -12.87 7.82 25.09
CA LYS A 187 -13.12 6.90 26.22
C LYS A 187 -12.40 5.56 26.06
N LEU A 188 -11.37 5.51 25.21
CA LEU A 188 -10.49 4.34 25.06
C LEU A 188 -9.13 4.64 25.69
N ARG A 189 -8.68 3.73 26.56
CA ARG A 189 -7.31 3.70 27.07
C ARG A 189 -6.54 2.56 26.41
N PHE A 190 -5.32 2.84 25.95
CA PHE A 190 -4.44 1.84 25.38
C PHE A 190 -3.20 1.58 26.25
N THR A 191 -2.76 0.33 26.29
CA THR A 191 -1.54 -0.10 27.00
C THR A 191 -0.67 -0.89 26.05
N SER A 192 0.58 -0.47 25.87
CA SER A 192 1.59 -1.22 25.12
C SER A 192 1.93 -2.55 25.80
N THR A 193 2.43 -3.51 25.03
CA THR A 193 2.86 -4.81 25.56
C THR A 193 4.36 -5.05 25.37
N HIS A 194 4.92 -5.96 26.17
CA HIS A 194 6.24 -6.48 25.95
C HIS A 194 6.24 -7.46 24.77
N ALA A 195 7.09 -7.23 23.76
CA ALA A 195 7.12 -8.04 22.54
C ALA A 195 7.40 -9.54 22.75
N ARG A 196 8.03 -9.93 23.87
CA ARG A 196 8.40 -11.33 24.15
C ARG A 196 7.26 -12.19 24.69
N ASN A 197 6.39 -11.62 25.51
CA ASN A 197 5.39 -12.38 26.28
C ASN A 197 3.99 -11.76 26.22
N GLY A 198 3.82 -10.60 25.58
CA GLY A 198 2.54 -9.90 25.47
C GLY A 198 2.05 -9.27 26.78
N SER A 199 2.85 -9.26 27.85
CA SER A 199 2.42 -8.69 29.13
C SER A 199 2.29 -7.16 29.04
N PRO A 200 1.39 -6.53 29.81
CA PRO A 200 1.25 -5.08 29.86
C PRO A 200 2.60 -4.41 30.20
N LYS A 201 2.95 -3.35 29.47
CA LYS A 201 4.21 -2.60 29.64
C LYS A 201 3.97 -1.19 30.17
N ALA A 202 3.29 -0.34 29.38
CA ALA A 202 3.07 1.06 29.72
C ALA A 202 1.79 1.59 29.07
N ILE A 203 1.06 2.43 29.82
CA ILE A 203 -0.11 3.17 29.31
C ILE A 203 0.38 4.15 28.24
N LEU A 204 -0.31 4.15 27.09
CA LEU A 204 -0.07 5.08 26.00
C LEU A 204 -0.84 6.38 26.29
N LYS A 205 -0.11 7.44 26.64
CA LYS A 205 -0.72 8.74 26.94
C LYS A 205 -1.14 9.45 25.65
N ARG A 206 -2.39 9.89 25.59
CA ARG A 206 -2.93 10.63 24.45
C ARG A 206 -2.18 11.94 24.24
N ALA A 207 -1.85 12.67 25.31
CA ALA A 207 -1.17 13.96 25.24
C ALA A 207 0.18 13.94 24.48
N LEU A 208 0.86 12.79 24.43
CA LEU A 208 2.11 12.63 23.68
C LEU A 208 1.90 12.49 22.17
N ASN A 209 0.69 12.09 21.76
CA ASN A 209 0.28 11.81 20.38
C ASN A 209 1.34 11.07 19.54
N GLN A 210 1.96 10.07 20.14
CA GLN A 210 3.06 9.33 19.53
C GLN A 210 2.63 8.67 18.23
N THR A 211 3.57 8.56 17.29
CA THR A 211 3.40 7.75 16.10
C THR A 211 3.33 6.26 16.46
N ILE A 212 2.67 5.47 15.62
CA ILE A 212 2.63 4.02 15.75
C ILE A 212 4.05 3.44 15.70
N ALA A 213 4.96 4.00 14.89
CA ALA A 213 6.36 3.63 14.88
C ALA A 213 7.02 3.72 16.27
N GLU A 214 6.76 4.82 17.00
CA GLU A 214 7.29 5.04 18.35
C GLU A 214 6.64 4.11 19.38
N ILE A 215 5.32 3.90 19.29
CA ILE A 215 4.57 2.98 20.17
C ILE A 215 5.13 1.56 20.09
N MET A 216 5.48 1.11 18.89
CA MET A 216 5.97 -0.24 18.64
C MET A 216 7.44 -0.45 19.05
N GLY A 217 8.25 0.61 18.98
CA GLY A 217 9.68 0.54 19.24
C GLY A 217 10.48 -0.26 18.20
N PRO A 218 11.79 -0.45 18.42
CA PRO A 218 12.73 -0.92 17.39
C PRO A 218 12.65 -2.41 17.05
N ASN A 219 12.21 -3.28 17.97
CA ASN A 219 12.22 -4.74 17.80
C ASN A 219 10.85 -5.29 17.40
N TYR A 220 10.31 -4.78 16.29
CA TYR A 220 8.97 -5.11 15.81
C TYR A 220 8.91 -6.54 15.24
N ILE A 221 8.30 -7.45 15.99
CA ILE A 221 7.96 -8.81 15.50
C ILE A 221 6.45 -8.98 15.46
N ASN A 222 5.76 -8.60 16.54
CA ASN A 222 4.31 -8.54 16.67
C ASN A 222 3.95 -7.40 17.63
N THR A 223 2.92 -6.61 17.32
CA THR A 223 2.41 -5.58 18.24
C THR A 223 1.01 -5.92 18.66
N ILE A 224 0.91 -6.29 19.94
CA ILE A 224 -0.34 -6.36 20.68
C ILE A 224 -0.48 -5.06 21.46
N ILE A 225 -1.62 -4.39 21.33
CA ILE A 225 -1.99 -3.25 22.16
C ILE A 225 -3.19 -3.70 22.98
N LEU A 226 -3.11 -3.53 24.29
CA LEU A 226 -4.24 -3.77 25.17
C LEU A 226 -5.14 -2.54 25.17
N TYR A 227 -6.45 -2.74 25.21
CA TYR A 227 -7.42 -1.64 25.32
C TYR A 227 -8.36 -1.82 26.52
N GLU A 228 -8.87 -0.71 27.00
CA GLU A 228 -9.88 -0.61 28.05
C GLU A 228 -10.91 0.44 27.64
N LYS A 229 -12.20 0.11 27.79
CA LYS A 229 -13.30 1.08 27.68
C LYS A 229 -13.44 1.80 29.02
N LEU A 230 -13.55 3.11 28.99
CA LEU A 230 -13.64 3.96 30.18
C LEU A 230 -15.04 4.60 30.28
N ASP A 231 -15.50 4.84 31.51
CA ASP A 231 -16.76 5.58 31.73
C ASP A 231 -16.57 7.10 31.54
N VAL A 232 -15.36 7.59 31.80
CA VAL A 232 -14.95 9.01 31.71
C VAL A 232 -13.99 9.25 30.54
N SER A 233 -13.73 10.53 30.22
CA SER A 233 -12.79 10.86 29.14
C SER A 233 -11.34 10.60 29.55
N ILE A 234 -10.50 10.13 28.62
CA ILE A 234 -9.06 9.97 28.85
C ILE A 234 -8.37 11.32 29.15
N VAL A 235 -8.98 12.43 28.71
CA VAL A 235 -8.49 13.77 28.97
C VAL A 235 -8.60 14.11 30.45
N GLU A 236 -9.74 13.81 31.08
CA GLU A 236 -9.94 14.01 32.53
C GLU A 236 -8.95 13.16 33.34
N LEU A 237 -8.76 11.89 32.98
CA LEU A 237 -7.85 10.97 33.67
C LEU A 237 -6.37 11.34 33.55
N GLU A 238 -5.96 12.04 32.48
CA GLU A 238 -4.57 12.46 32.28
C GLU A 238 -4.26 13.80 32.95
N THR A 239 -5.28 14.55 33.39
CA THR A 239 -5.15 15.83 34.10
C THR A 239 -5.12 15.71 35.61
N GLU A 240 -5.43 14.53 36.16
CA GLU A 240 -5.29 14.17 37.58
C GLU A 240 -3.91 13.57 37.88
#